data_AF-A0A3D5E9L5-F1
#
_entry.id   AF-A0A3D5E9L5-F1
#
_cell.length_a   1.000
_cell.length_b   1.000
_cell.length_c   1.000
_cell.angle_alpha   90.00
_cell.angle_beta   90.00
_cell.angle_gamma   90.00
#
_symmetry.space_group_name_H-M   'P 1'
#
loop_
_entity.id
_entity.type
_entity.pdbx_description
1 polymer ?
#
loop_
_entity_poly.entity_id
_entity_poly.type
_entity_poly.pdbx_seq_one_letter_code
_entity_poly.pdbx_strand_id
1 'polypeptide(L)'
;MKNGYNPLSEEVWAEPSIGYRHLLEEEPVHFFEAFDPPFYTLSRFADVQAALLDIETYSSEWGQGPRFSPPGGMLSNPPQHTFYRGLVQQAFTPRAIAEWGERITALSEELLDQRTGTQAWDLHDDYA
;
A
#
# COMPACT_ATOMS: atom_id res chain seq x y z
N MET A 1 23.14 -6.53 4.63
CA MET A 1 22.98 -7.22 3.32
C MET A 1 24.25 -7.05 2.49
N LYS A 2 24.61 -7.96 1.56
CA LYS A 2 25.95 -7.96 0.92
C LYS A 2 26.27 -6.72 0.07
N ASN A 3 25.26 -6.04 -0.48
CA ASN A 3 25.40 -4.88 -1.38
C ASN A 3 24.61 -3.65 -0.91
N GLY A 4 24.32 -3.52 0.40
CA GLY A 4 23.43 -2.49 0.93
C GLY A 4 21.95 -2.72 0.61
N TYR A 5 21.06 -1.88 1.13
CA TYR A 5 19.63 -1.94 0.85
C TYR A 5 19.30 -1.53 -0.60
N ASN A 6 18.55 -2.38 -1.30
CA ASN A 6 17.98 -2.06 -2.60
C ASN A 6 16.50 -2.49 -2.61
N PRO A 7 15.55 -1.54 -2.53
CA PRO A 7 14.11 -1.84 -2.49
C PRO A 7 13.60 -2.49 -3.79
N LEU A 8 14.38 -2.48 -4.86
CA LEU A 8 14.03 -3.01 -6.18
C LEU A 8 14.76 -4.31 -6.52
N SER A 9 15.55 -4.87 -5.60
CA SER A 9 16.29 -6.11 -5.83
C SER A 9 15.41 -7.36 -5.72
N GLU A 10 15.66 -8.37 -6.56
CA GLU A 10 14.95 -9.66 -6.50
C GLU A 10 15.01 -10.30 -5.10
N GLU A 11 16.13 -10.13 -4.39
CA GLU A 11 16.30 -10.64 -3.02
C GLU A 11 15.28 -10.04 -2.04
N VAL A 12 15.11 -8.71 -2.08
CA VAL A 12 14.14 -7.99 -1.23
C VAL A 12 12.71 -8.25 -1.68
N TRP A 13 12.45 -8.40 -2.98
CA TRP A 13 11.11 -8.74 -3.47
C TRP A 13 10.69 -10.18 -3.11
N ALA A 14 11.63 -11.13 -3.16
CA ALA A 14 11.38 -12.51 -2.79
C ALA A 14 11.24 -12.71 -1.28
N GLU A 15 11.98 -11.94 -0.48
CA GLU A 15 11.91 -11.98 0.98
C GLU A 15 11.91 -10.56 1.57
N PRO A 16 10.76 -9.86 1.62
CA PRO A 16 10.70 -8.48 2.11
C PRO A 16 11.17 -8.32 3.57
N SER A 17 11.08 -9.38 4.39
CA SER A 17 11.44 -9.29 5.80
C SER A 17 12.94 -9.04 6.03
N ILE A 18 13.82 -9.48 5.11
CA ILE A 18 15.26 -9.20 5.22
C ILE A 18 15.55 -7.71 5.02
N GLY A 19 14.84 -7.06 4.11
CA GLY A 19 14.94 -5.63 3.84
C GLY A 19 14.44 -4.81 5.04
N TYR A 20 13.27 -5.15 5.56
CA TYR A 20 12.71 -4.49 6.75
C TYR A 20 13.61 -4.63 7.98
N ARG A 21 14.17 -5.83 8.23
CA ARG A 21 15.07 -6.06 9.37
C ARG A 21 16.29 -5.16 9.28
N HIS A 22 16.94 -5.13 8.11
CA HIS A 22 18.13 -4.31 7.89
C HIS A 22 17.83 -2.80 8.06
N LEU A 23 16.72 -2.30 7.47
CA LEU A 23 16.32 -0.91 7.65
C LEU A 23 16.07 -0.57 9.12
N LEU A 24 15.33 -1.40 9.86
CA LEU A 24 15.00 -1.10 11.26
C LEU A 24 16.21 -1.14 12.20
N GLU A 25 17.16 -2.05 11.95
CA GLU A 25 18.33 -2.27 12.82
C GLU A 25 19.53 -1.38 12.48
N GLU A 26 19.76 -1.11 11.19
CA GLU A 26 21.00 -0.48 10.72
C GLU A 26 20.75 0.88 10.06
N GLU A 27 19.74 0.98 9.19
CA GLU A 27 19.55 2.14 8.32
C GLU A 27 18.07 2.58 8.23
N PRO A 28 17.52 3.19 9.30
CA PRO A 28 16.08 3.45 9.40
C PRO A 28 15.57 4.49 8.41
N VAL A 29 16.48 5.34 7.93
CA VAL A 29 16.31 6.30 6.85
C VAL A 29 17.38 6.00 5.81
N HIS A 30 17.01 5.31 4.75
CA HIS A 30 17.94 4.90 3.69
C HIS A 30 17.80 5.81 2.46
N PHE A 31 18.91 6.24 1.88
CA PHE A 31 18.94 6.98 0.62
C PHE A 31 19.28 6.06 -0.54
N PHE A 32 18.33 5.88 -1.46
CA PHE A 32 18.49 5.04 -2.63
C PHE A 32 18.81 5.86 -3.88
N GLU A 33 20.11 5.99 -4.17
CA GLU A 33 20.63 6.80 -5.29
C GLU A 33 20.46 6.13 -6.67
N ALA A 34 20.33 4.80 -6.72
CA ALA A 34 20.28 4.04 -7.99
C ALA A 34 18.93 4.12 -8.73
N PHE A 35 18.01 4.97 -8.28
CA PHE A 35 16.76 5.29 -8.96
C PHE A 35 16.77 6.74 -9.45
N ASP A 36 16.02 7.03 -10.51
CA ASP A 36 15.86 8.38 -11.03
C ASP A 36 14.36 8.79 -10.99
N PRO A 37 13.98 9.79 -10.16
CA PRO A 37 14.83 10.55 -9.23
C PRO A 37 15.21 9.74 -7.97
N PRO A 38 16.37 9.97 -7.34
CA PRO A 38 16.74 9.23 -6.14
C PRO A 38 15.77 9.55 -4.99
N PHE A 39 15.55 8.60 -4.08
CA PHE A 39 14.55 8.73 -3.03
C PHE A 39 15.01 8.18 -1.69
N TYR A 40 14.28 8.56 -0.63
CA TYR A 40 14.49 8.04 0.72
C TYR A 40 13.46 6.97 1.07
N THR A 41 13.86 5.98 1.87
CA THR A 41 12.96 5.01 2.51
C THR A 41 12.94 5.26 4.02
N LEU A 42 11.75 5.52 4.56
CA LEU A 42 11.50 5.58 6.00
C LEU A 42 10.91 4.24 6.46
N SER A 43 11.45 3.66 7.52
CA SER A 43 11.07 2.30 7.95
C SER A 43 10.47 2.22 9.34
N ARG A 44 10.84 3.13 10.25
CA ARG A 44 10.29 3.13 11.61
C ARG A 44 8.86 3.63 11.59
N PHE A 45 8.00 2.96 12.35
CA PHE A 45 6.60 3.33 12.50
C PHE A 45 6.41 4.82 12.83
N ALA A 46 7.18 5.35 13.78
CA ALA A 46 7.08 6.74 14.21
C ALA A 46 7.40 7.72 13.07
N ASP A 47 8.45 7.43 12.28
CA ASP A 47 8.88 8.29 11.17
C ASP A 47 7.85 8.26 10.03
N VAL A 48 7.36 7.06 9.68
CA VAL A 48 6.32 6.89 8.65
C VAL A 48 5.01 7.55 9.08
N GLN A 49 4.57 7.36 10.33
CA GLN A 49 3.36 7.98 10.84
C GLN A 49 3.47 9.51 10.85
N ALA A 50 4.60 10.06 11.30
CA ALA A 50 4.82 11.51 11.29
C ALA A 50 4.77 12.06 9.85
N ALA A 51 5.44 11.39 8.91
CA ALA A 51 5.45 11.80 7.50
C ALA A 51 4.06 11.76 6.86
N LEU A 52 3.26 10.73 7.15
CA LEU A 52 1.89 10.60 6.62
C LEU A 52 0.92 11.67 7.17
N LEU A 53 1.22 12.26 8.33
CA LEU A 53 0.39 13.31 8.94
C LEU A 53 0.83 14.73 8.52
N ASP A 54 2.11 14.93 8.24
CA ASP A 54 2.68 16.21 7.78
C ASP A 54 2.60 16.33 6.25
N ILE A 55 1.39 16.60 5.76
CA ILE A 55 1.10 16.74 4.32
C ILE A 55 1.69 18.02 3.70
N GLU A 56 2.17 18.97 4.51
CA GLU A 56 2.83 20.18 4.01
C GLU A 56 4.28 19.87 3.64
N THR A 57 4.99 19.12 4.47
CA THR A 57 6.36 18.68 4.19
C THR A 57 6.37 17.50 3.20
N TYR A 58 5.52 16.49 3.41
CA TYR A 58 5.44 15.27 2.60
C TYR A 58 4.25 15.35 1.64
N SER A 59 4.36 16.29 0.71
CA SER A 59 3.34 16.62 -0.29
C SER A 59 3.07 15.48 -1.28
N SER A 60 1.80 15.27 -1.63
CA SER A 60 1.37 14.37 -2.70
C SER A 60 1.35 15.02 -4.09
N GLU A 61 1.79 16.28 -4.22
CA GLU A 61 1.74 17.04 -5.47
C GLU A 61 2.57 16.43 -6.61
N TRP A 62 3.54 15.59 -6.28
CA TRP A 62 4.41 14.95 -7.27
C TRP A 62 4.13 13.45 -7.42
N GLY A 63 2.96 12.98 -6.97
CA GLY A 63 2.55 11.58 -7.06
C GLY A 63 2.82 10.78 -5.78
N GLN A 64 2.42 9.51 -5.80
CA GLN A 64 2.39 8.62 -4.63
C GLN A 64 3.61 7.68 -4.54
N GLY A 65 4.62 7.90 -5.38
CA GLY A 65 5.77 7.02 -5.49
C GLY A 65 7.03 7.77 -5.89
N PRO A 66 8.16 7.07 -6.02
CA PRO A 66 9.44 7.70 -6.29
C PRO A 66 9.53 8.31 -7.69
N ARG A 67 8.62 7.96 -8.62
CA ARG A 67 8.51 8.64 -9.92
C ARG A 67 7.53 9.79 -9.83
N PHE A 68 7.98 10.96 -10.26
CA PHE A 68 7.11 12.11 -10.32
C PHE A 68 6.00 11.92 -11.36
N SER A 69 4.77 12.13 -10.93
CA SER A 69 3.58 12.10 -11.79
C SER A 69 2.59 13.18 -11.36
N PRO A 70 1.84 13.78 -12.30
CA PRO A 70 0.80 14.74 -11.95
C PRO A 70 -0.21 14.12 -10.99
N PRO A 71 -0.58 14.80 -9.90
CA PRO A 71 -1.51 14.29 -8.93
C PRO A 71 -2.93 14.38 -9.49
N GLY A 72 -3.81 13.48 -9.06
CA GLY A 72 -5.17 13.44 -9.59
C GLY A 72 -6.17 12.87 -8.59
N GLY A 73 -7.36 13.45 -8.56
CA GLY A 73 -8.46 12.89 -7.79
C GLY A 73 -8.16 12.85 -6.29
N MET A 74 -8.36 11.67 -5.71
CA MET A 74 -8.07 11.37 -4.30
C MET A 74 -6.57 11.48 -3.94
N LEU A 75 -5.68 11.32 -4.91
CA LEU A 75 -4.24 11.22 -4.68
C LEU A 75 -3.53 12.58 -4.81
N SER A 76 -4.21 13.65 -4.38
CA SER A 76 -3.76 15.04 -4.49
C SER A 76 -3.68 15.71 -3.11
N ASN A 77 -3.20 16.94 -3.05
CA ASN A 77 -3.28 17.75 -1.84
C ASN A 77 -4.64 18.48 -1.75
N PRO A 78 -5.02 18.98 -0.56
CA PRO A 78 -6.06 20.00 -0.45
C PRO A 78 -5.78 21.21 -1.37
N PRO A 79 -6.81 21.87 -1.92
CA PRO A 79 -8.24 21.60 -1.71
C PRO A 79 -8.81 20.47 -2.58
N GLN A 80 -8.07 19.97 -3.58
CA GLN A 80 -8.57 18.99 -4.53
C GLN A 80 -8.91 17.66 -3.84
N HIS A 81 -8.02 17.11 -3.02
CA HIS A 81 -8.30 15.90 -2.25
C HIS A 81 -9.52 16.08 -1.33
N THR A 82 -9.68 17.23 -0.67
CA THR A 82 -10.85 17.52 0.18
C THR A 82 -12.15 17.45 -0.61
N PHE A 83 -12.17 17.97 -1.84
CA PHE A 83 -13.32 17.89 -2.73
C PHE A 83 -13.65 16.43 -3.11
N TYR A 84 -12.67 15.67 -3.62
CA TYR A 84 -12.90 14.28 -4.02
C TYR A 84 -13.28 13.37 -2.85
N ARG A 85 -12.65 13.56 -1.68
CA ARG A 85 -13.01 12.85 -0.46
C ARG A 85 -14.47 13.09 -0.08
N GLY A 86 -14.95 14.33 -0.19
CA GLY A 86 -16.35 14.67 0.05
C GLY A 86 -17.33 13.91 -0.84
N LEU A 87 -16.95 13.64 -2.09
CA LEU A 87 -17.78 12.89 -3.05
C LEU A 87 -17.88 11.40 -2.72
N VAL A 88 -16.78 10.77 -2.30
CA VAL A 88 -16.73 9.30 -2.13
C VAL A 88 -17.04 8.82 -0.72
N GLN A 89 -16.80 9.64 0.32
CA GLN A 89 -16.83 9.19 1.71
C GLN A 89 -18.17 8.59 2.16
N GLN A 90 -19.28 8.97 1.50
CA GLN A 90 -20.61 8.43 1.82
C GLN A 90 -20.72 6.91 1.56
N ALA A 91 -19.95 6.39 0.60
CA ALA A 91 -19.88 4.96 0.31
C ALA A 91 -19.10 4.17 1.37
N PHE A 92 -18.36 4.85 2.26
CA PHE A 92 -17.50 4.23 3.27
C PHE A 92 -18.01 4.46 4.70
N THR A 93 -19.30 4.74 4.87
CA THR A 93 -19.92 4.82 6.20
C THR A 93 -20.06 3.42 6.82
N PRO A 94 -20.09 3.28 8.16
CA PRO A 94 -20.29 1.98 8.81
C PRO A 94 -21.52 1.22 8.30
N ARG A 95 -22.63 1.94 8.01
CA ARG A 95 -23.85 1.34 7.44
C ARG A 95 -23.61 0.82 6.01
N ALA A 96 -23.01 1.63 5.15
CA ALA A 96 -22.73 1.22 3.77
C ALA A 96 -21.80 0.00 3.71
N ILE A 97 -20.77 -0.06 4.58
CA ILE A 97 -19.88 -1.22 4.68
C ILE A 97 -20.62 -2.45 5.21
N ALA A 98 -21.51 -2.30 6.20
CA ALA A 98 -22.30 -3.41 6.73
C ALA A 98 -23.25 -4.02 5.68
N GLU A 99 -23.86 -3.21 4.82
CA GLU A 99 -24.72 -3.66 3.71
C GLU A 99 -23.95 -4.56 2.72
N TRP A 100 -22.65 -4.35 2.54
CA TRP A 100 -21.80 -5.23 1.72
C TRP A 100 -21.44 -6.54 2.41
N GLY A 101 -21.44 -6.59 3.75
CA GLY A 101 -20.97 -7.74 4.52
C GLY A 101 -21.73 -9.03 4.21
N GLU A 102 -23.06 -8.97 4.13
CA GLU A 102 -23.89 -10.14 3.79
C GLU A 102 -23.60 -10.65 2.37
N ARG A 103 -23.46 -9.73 1.40
CA ARG A 103 -23.19 -10.10 0.00
C ARG A 103 -21.80 -10.71 -0.16
N ILE A 104 -20.78 -10.14 0.51
CA ILE A 104 -19.42 -10.67 0.50
C ILE A 104 -19.40 -12.06 1.11
N THR A 105 -20.04 -12.25 2.28
CA THR A 105 -20.10 -13.56 2.94
C THR A 105 -20.76 -14.61 2.06
N ALA A 106 -21.92 -14.29 1.47
CA ALA A 106 -22.62 -15.22 0.58
C ALA A 106 -21.78 -15.58 -0.67
N LEU A 107 -21.07 -14.60 -1.27
CA LEU A 107 -20.18 -14.86 -2.40
C LEU A 107 -18.99 -15.73 -1.99
N SER A 108 -18.38 -15.45 -0.84
CA SER A 108 -17.28 -16.24 -0.30
C SER A 108 -17.69 -17.69 -0.05
N GLU A 109 -18.85 -17.91 0.57
CA GLU A 109 -19.41 -19.26 0.79
C GLU A 109 -19.68 -19.97 -0.53
N GLU A 110 -20.30 -19.29 -1.51
CA GLU A 110 -20.55 -19.83 -2.84
C GLU A 110 -19.25 -20.27 -3.54
N LEU A 111 -18.23 -19.43 -3.54
CA LEU A 111 -16.94 -19.73 -4.17
C LEU A 111 -16.22 -20.91 -3.49
N LEU A 112 -16.28 -20.99 -2.16
CA LEU A 112 -15.71 -22.10 -1.39
C LEU A 112 -16.47 -23.41 -1.59
N ASP A 113 -17.80 -23.35 -1.60
CA ASP A 113 -18.67 -24.52 -1.80
C ASP A 113 -18.39 -25.19 -3.16
N GLN A 114 -18.13 -24.41 -4.20
CA GLN A 114 -17.74 -24.91 -5.54
C GLN A 114 -16.44 -25.72 -5.53
N ARG A 115 -15.58 -25.54 -4.51
CA ARG A 115 -14.32 -26.29 -4.36
C ARG A 115 -14.47 -27.53 -3.48
N THR A 116 -15.62 -27.74 -2.86
CA THR A 116 -15.85 -28.90 -1.99
C THR A 116 -15.63 -30.21 -2.75
N GLY A 117 -14.78 -31.08 -2.20
CA GLY A 117 -14.45 -32.38 -2.80
C GLY A 117 -13.37 -32.32 -3.89
N THR A 118 -12.86 -31.14 -4.23
CA THR A 118 -11.65 -31.01 -5.05
C THR A 118 -10.41 -31.24 -4.18
N GLN A 119 -9.42 -31.95 -4.71
CA GLN A 119 -8.21 -32.32 -3.96
C GLN A 119 -7.17 -31.19 -3.94
N ALA A 120 -7.16 -30.35 -4.97
CA ALA A 120 -6.29 -29.18 -5.11
C ALA A 120 -6.97 -28.15 -6.01
N TRP A 121 -6.86 -26.89 -5.64
CA TRP A 121 -7.38 -25.71 -6.35
C TRP A 121 -6.53 -24.50 -5.93
N ASP A 122 -6.58 -23.43 -6.73
CA ASP A 122 -5.77 -22.24 -6.50
C ASP A 122 -6.58 -21.18 -5.76
N LEU A 123 -6.17 -20.83 -4.54
CA LEU A 123 -6.91 -19.87 -3.72
C LEU A 123 -6.99 -18.48 -4.34
N HIS A 124 -5.98 -18.07 -5.12
CA HIS A 124 -6.04 -16.79 -5.83
C HIS A 124 -7.07 -16.91 -6.96
N ASP A 125 -6.83 -17.78 -7.94
CA ASP A 125 -7.65 -17.81 -9.15
C ASP A 125 -9.10 -18.26 -8.93
N ASP A 126 -9.35 -19.09 -7.91
CA ASP A 126 -10.67 -19.66 -7.65
C ASP A 126 -11.48 -18.94 -6.55
N TYR A 127 -10.88 -17.97 -5.83
CA TYR A 127 -11.56 -17.27 -4.73
C TYR A 127 -11.30 -15.76 -4.64
N ALA A 128 -10.10 -15.24 -4.97
CA ALA A 128 -9.66 -13.87 -4.66
C ALA A 128 -9.33 -13.00 -5.88
#